data_AF-A0A353BBN2-F1
#
_entry.id   AF-A0A353BBN2-F1
#
_cell.length_a   1.000
_cell.length_b   1.000
_cell.length_c   1.000
_cell.angle_alpha   90.00
_cell.angle_beta   90.00
_cell.angle_gamma   90.00
#
_symmetry.space_group_name_H-M   'P 1'
#
loop_
_entity.id
_entity.type
_entity.pdbx_description
1 polymer ?
#
loop_
_entity_poly.entity_id
_entity_poly.type
_entity_poly.pdbx_seq_one_letter_code
_entity_poly.pdbx_strand_id
1 'polypeptide(L)'
;MQLFRDIVPYWELITISAQEKRMPRPKYQITADDLIHAKAYLESQLLQLTLELHELTHGEARDAVNVILKAGTKSTKAKKLNAWCETHLTTAAWDGLKASVRKRRQRFSTETRSVTLSLRAHELLKRAAERKGVTMSRLIEQRLGRR
;
A
#
# COMPACT_ATOMS: atom_id res chain seq x y z
N MET A 1 -59.52 10.16 -13.55
CA MET A 1 -58.58 9.72 -12.50
C MET A 1 -57.19 9.65 -13.09
N GLN A 2 -56.36 10.66 -12.80
CA GLN A 2 -54.94 10.69 -13.14
C GLN A 2 -54.18 9.68 -12.28
N LEU A 3 -53.46 8.75 -12.91
CA LEU A 3 -52.40 7.96 -12.27
C LEU A 3 -51.07 8.56 -12.73
N PHE A 4 -50.62 9.61 -12.03
CA PHE A 4 -49.23 10.05 -12.10
C PHE A 4 -48.39 8.96 -11.44
N ARG A 5 -47.63 8.22 -12.27
CA ARG A 5 -46.54 7.37 -11.78
C ARG A 5 -45.41 8.31 -11.38
N ASP A 6 -45.03 8.28 -10.11
CA ASP A 6 -43.85 8.94 -9.58
C ASP A 6 -42.61 8.41 -10.30
N ILE A 7 -42.18 9.11 -11.35
CA ILE A 7 -40.88 8.90 -11.98
C ILE A 7 -39.88 9.63 -11.10
N VAL A 8 -39.30 8.90 -10.15
CA VAL A 8 -38.14 9.36 -9.38
C VAL A 8 -37.04 9.74 -10.38
N PRO A 9 -36.61 11.00 -10.43
CA PRO A 9 -35.61 11.45 -11.39
C PRO A 9 -34.29 10.70 -11.21
N TYR A 10 -33.63 10.35 -12.31
CA TYR A 10 -32.37 9.60 -12.32
C TYR A 10 -31.26 10.21 -11.45
N TRP A 11 -31.29 11.53 -11.22
CA TRP A 11 -30.35 12.23 -10.34
C TRP A 11 -30.61 12.02 -8.83
N GLU A 12 -31.83 11.65 -8.42
CA GLU A 12 -32.12 11.21 -7.04
C GLU A 12 -31.55 9.81 -6.77
N LEU A 13 -31.56 8.92 -7.77
CA LEU A 13 -30.92 7.60 -7.68
C LEU A 13 -29.39 7.69 -7.56
N ILE A 14 -28.76 8.66 -8.23
CA ILE A 14 -27.31 8.93 -8.11
C ILE A 14 -26.96 9.44 -6.70
N THR A 15 -27.85 10.22 -6.09
CA THR A 15 -27.63 10.78 -4.75
C THR A 15 -27.76 9.70 -3.66
N ILE A 16 -28.67 8.73 -3.84
CA ILE A 16 -28.83 7.57 -2.95
C ILE A 16 -27.64 6.60 -3.08
N SER A 17 -27.07 6.42 -4.29
CA SER A 17 -25.85 5.62 -4.51
C SER A 17 -24.57 6.27 -3.94
N ALA A 18 -24.47 7.61 -3.91
CA ALA A 18 -23.33 8.30 -3.29
C ALA A 18 -23.31 8.20 -1.75
N GLN A 19 -24.44 7.79 -1.14
CA GLN A 19 -24.60 7.48 0.28
C GLN A 19 -24.38 6.00 0.60
N GLU A 20 -23.98 5.18 -0.39
CA GLU A 20 -23.56 3.80 -0.19
C GLU A 20 -22.27 3.77 0.66
N LYS A 21 -22.49 3.82 1.97
CA LYS A 21 -21.59 3.37 3.04
C LYS A 21 -20.13 3.65 2.73
N ARG A 22 -19.64 4.83 3.13
CA ARG A 22 -18.22 4.97 3.52
C ARG A 22 -17.97 4.02 4.68
N MET A 23 -17.83 2.73 4.41
CA MET A 23 -17.43 1.75 5.41
C MET A 23 -16.10 2.27 5.97
N PRO A 24 -15.98 2.44 7.30
CA PRO A 24 -14.71 2.78 7.89
C PRO A 24 -13.70 1.77 7.36
N ARG A 25 -12.69 2.25 6.63
CA ARG A 25 -11.68 1.35 6.06
C ARG A 25 -11.13 0.53 7.22
N PRO A 26 -11.13 -0.80 7.13
CA PRO A 26 -10.67 -1.63 8.23
C PRO A 26 -9.27 -1.17 8.64
N LYS A 27 -9.08 -1.00 9.95
CA LYS A 27 -7.79 -0.59 10.52
C LYS A 27 -6.73 -1.53 9.95
N TYR A 28 -5.64 -0.96 9.46
CA TYR A 28 -4.58 -1.77 8.86
C TYR A 28 -4.05 -2.76 9.90
N GLN A 29 -3.91 -4.02 9.50
CA GLN A 29 -3.31 -5.07 10.29
C GLN A 29 -2.15 -5.71 9.52
N ILE A 30 -1.00 -5.86 10.17
CA ILE A 30 0.09 -6.66 9.64
C ILE A 30 -0.38 -8.11 9.51
N THR A 31 -0.34 -8.65 8.30
CA THR A 31 -0.68 -10.07 8.04
C THR A 31 0.56 -10.97 8.17
N ALA A 32 0.36 -12.29 8.12
CA ALA A 32 1.47 -13.24 8.15
C ALA A 32 2.43 -13.07 6.96
N ASP A 33 1.92 -12.66 5.79
CA ASP A 33 2.72 -12.43 4.58
C ASP A 33 3.50 -11.12 4.65
N ASP A 34 2.94 -10.12 5.33
CA ASP A 34 3.58 -8.81 5.52
C ASP A 34 4.83 -8.91 6.43
N LEU A 35 4.97 -9.98 7.22
CA LEU A 35 6.05 -10.14 8.22
C LEU A 35 7.46 -9.97 7.67
N ILE A 36 7.76 -10.56 6.52
CA ILE A 36 9.10 -10.49 5.92
C ILE A 36 9.42 -9.04 5.54
N HIS A 37 8.43 -8.32 5.02
CA HIS A 37 8.57 -6.94 4.60
C HIS A 37 8.63 -5.97 5.79
N ALA A 38 7.78 -6.19 6.79
CA ALA A 38 7.74 -5.41 8.01
C ALA A 38 9.05 -5.57 8.81
N LYS A 39 9.53 -6.82 8.96
CA LYS A 39 10.83 -7.12 9.57
C LYS A 39 11.96 -6.34 8.90
N ALA A 40 12.10 -6.50 7.58
CA ALA A 40 13.20 -5.87 6.85
C ALA A 40 13.16 -4.32 6.92
N TYR A 41 11.96 -3.73 6.95
CA TYR A 41 11.82 -2.29 7.13
C TYR A 41 12.24 -1.86 8.55
N LEU A 42 11.69 -2.51 9.59
CA LEU A 42 11.99 -2.18 10.97
C LEU A 42 13.48 -2.35 11.28
N GLU A 43 14.09 -3.45 10.84
CA GLU A 43 15.54 -3.69 11.00
C GLU A 43 16.37 -2.58 10.36
N SER A 44 16.01 -2.14 9.14
CA SER A 44 16.71 -1.05 8.46
C SER A 44 16.59 0.27 9.22
N GLN A 45 15.37 0.64 9.65
CA GLN A 45 15.14 1.93 10.32
C GLN A 45 15.74 1.95 11.72
N LEU A 46 15.66 0.84 12.46
CA LEU A 46 16.28 0.71 13.77
C LEU A 46 17.81 0.73 13.70
N LEU A 47 18.40 0.14 12.65
CA LEU A 47 19.84 0.20 12.43
C LEU A 47 20.33 1.62 12.10
N GLN A 48 19.52 2.37 11.33
CA GLN A 48 19.83 3.75 10.93
C GLN A 48 19.48 4.79 12.00
N LEU A 49 18.84 4.37 13.11
CA LEU A 49 18.33 5.25 14.16
C LEU A 49 17.35 6.32 13.64
N THR A 50 16.61 5.98 12.58
CA THR A 50 15.65 6.88 11.92
C THR A 50 14.21 6.58 12.28
N LEU A 51 13.97 5.57 13.12
CA LEU A 51 12.62 5.17 13.50
C LEU A 51 12.13 6.05 14.66
N GLU A 52 11.10 6.85 14.41
CA GLU A 52 10.49 7.65 15.48
C GLU A 52 9.67 6.76 16.42
N LEU A 53 10.07 6.79 17.70
CA LEU A 53 9.52 5.99 18.79
C LEU A 53 8.97 6.92 19.88
N HIS A 54 7.96 6.46 20.61
CA HIS A 54 7.39 7.21 21.74
C HIS A 54 8.30 7.16 22.98
N GLU A 55 8.45 5.98 23.57
CA GLU A 55 9.06 5.81 24.91
C GLU A 55 10.29 4.92 24.91
N LEU A 56 10.55 4.21 23.81
CA LEU A 56 11.64 3.24 23.72
C LEU A 56 12.87 3.86 23.06
N THR A 57 14.04 3.47 23.56
CA THR A 57 15.28 3.64 22.80
C THR A 57 15.31 2.69 21.60
N HIS A 58 16.13 2.99 20.60
CA HIS A 58 16.30 2.14 19.43
C HIS A 58 16.86 0.74 19.78
N GLY A 59 17.68 0.64 20.83
CA GLY A 59 18.20 -0.64 21.34
C GLY A 59 17.09 -1.51 21.92
N GLU A 60 16.30 -0.95 22.83
CA GLU A 60 15.15 -1.66 23.44
C GLU A 60 14.12 -2.06 22.39
N ALA A 61 13.84 -1.16 21.43
CA ALA A 61 12.93 -1.45 20.33
C ALA A 61 13.43 -2.60 19.46
N ARG A 62 14.74 -2.65 19.16
CA ARG A 62 15.35 -3.75 18.41
C ARG A 62 15.24 -5.07 19.16
N ASP A 63 15.51 -5.08 20.45
CA ASP A 63 15.42 -6.30 21.26
C ASP A 63 13.98 -6.79 21.37
N ALA A 64 13.02 -5.89 21.61
CA ALA A 64 11.60 -6.21 21.64
C ALA A 64 11.11 -6.82 20.32
N VAL A 65 11.47 -6.20 19.18
CA VAL A 65 11.12 -6.72 17.84
C VAL A 65 11.75 -8.09 17.60
N ASN A 66 13.00 -8.30 18.00
CA ASN A 66 13.69 -9.59 17.87
C ASN A 66 13.00 -10.69 18.69
N VAL A 67 12.59 -10.39 19.93
CA VAL A 67 11.84 -11.34 20.77
C VAL A 67 10.51 -11.70 20.12
N ILE A 68 9.76 -10.72 19.62
CA ILE A 68 8.49 -10.94 18.91
C ILE A 68 8.71 -11.85 17.69
N LEU A 69 9.72 -11.58 16.87
CA LEU A 69 9.98 -12.32 15.64
C LEU A 69 10.49 -13.75 15.86
N LYS A 70 11.00 -14.07 17.05
CA LYS A 70 11.40 -15.43 17.44
C LYS A 70 10.22 -16.26 17.99
N ALA A 71 9.15 -15.62 18.49
CA ALA A 71 8.09 -16.30 19.20
C ALA A 71 7.00 -16.95 18.30
N GLY A 72 6.78 -18.25 18.44
CA GLY A 72 5.56 -18.94 17.96
C GLY A 72 5.37 -18.99 16.43
N THR A 73 4.10 -19.06 16.01
CA THR A 73 3.72 -19.18 14.59
C THR A 73 3.75 -17.83 13.86
N LYS A 74 3.75 -17.83 12.52
CA LYS A 74 3.70 -16.60 11.71
C LYS A 74 2.49 -15.71 12.06
N SER A 75 1.30 -16.29 12.25
CA SER A 75 0.11 -15.52 12.62
C SER A 75 0.26 -14.84 13.98
N THR A 76 0.83 -15.54 14.97
CA THR A 76 1.11 -14.98 16.29
C THR A 76 2.12 -13.84 16.22
N LYS A 77 3.20 -14.00 15.44
CA LYS A 77 4.21 -12.95 15.23
C LYS A 77 3.60 -11.70 14.62
N ALA A 78 2.75 -11.85 13.59
CA ALA A 78 2.10 -10.74 12.92
C ALA A 78 1.21 -9.94 13.88
N LYS A 79 0.40 -10.63 14.69
CA LYS A 79 -0.45 -9.98 15.71
C LYS A 79 0.38 -9.24 16.77
N LYS A 80 1.41 -9.88 17.30
CA LYS A 80 2.30 -9.28 18.31
C LYS A 80 3.06 -8.08 17.76
N LEU A 81 3.55 -8.18 16.52
CA LEU A 81 4.24 -7.08 15.85
C LEU A 81 3.30 -5.91 15.58
N ASN A 82 2.07 -6.19 15.13
CA ASN A 82 1.06 -5.14 14.93
C ASN A 82 0.77 -4.38 16.23
N ALA A 83 0.54 -5.10 17.32
CA ALA A 83 0.28 -4.50 18.63
C ALA A 83 1.48 -3.65 19.09
N TRP A 84 2.69 -4.20 18.99
CA TRP A 84 3.91 -3.47 19.35
C TRP A 84 4.08 -2.18 18.54
N CYS A 85 3.83 -2.23 17.22
CA CYS A 85 3.93 -1.05 16.39
C CYS A 85 2.88 0.01 16.73
N GLU A 86 1.65 -0.39 17.04
CA GLU A 86 0.60 0.55 17.45
C GLU A 86 0.88 1.23 18.79
N THR A 87 1.62 0.56 19.68
CA THR A 87 1.98 1.09 21.00
C THR A 87 3.20 2.00 20.96
N HIS A 88 4.24 1.62 20.20
CA HIS A 88 5.56 2.24 20.35
C HIS A 88 5.99 3.15 19.19
N LEU A 89 5.39 3.02 18.00
CA LEU A 89 5.71 3.91 16.88
C LEU A 89 4.85 5.17 16.92
N THR A 90 5.44 6.30 16.53
CA THR A 90 4.66 7.50 16.22
C THR A 90 3.70 7.24 15.07
N THR A 91 2.63 8.03 14.97
CA THR A 91 1.69 7.96 13.83
C THR A 91 2.40 8.05 12.48
N ALA A 92 3.39 8.94 12.37
CA ALA A 92 4.18 9.13 11.16
C ALA A 92 5.02 7.88 10.82
N ALA A 93 5.74 7.32 11.80
CA ALA A 93 6.52 6.10 11.61
C ALA A 93 5.63 4.91 11.26
N TRP A 94 4.45 4.80 11.89
CA TRP A 94 3.47 3.76 11.59
C TRP A 94 2.91 3.88 10.17
N ASP A 95 2.57 5.09 9.73
CA ASP A 95 2.13 5.35 8.36
C ASP A 95 3.22 5.03 7.32
N GLY A 96 4.47 5.38 7.61
CA GLY A 96 5.64 5.05 6.78
C GLY A 96 5.82 3.54 6.61
N LEU A 97 5.74 2.79 7.70
CA LEU A 97 5.80 1.32 7.66
C LEU A 97 4.66 0.74 6.81
N LYS A 98 3.42 1.17 7.03
CA LYS A 98 2.25 0.71 6.26
C LYS A 98 2.42 0.96 4.77
N ALA A 99 2.89 2.15 4.39
CA ALA A 99 3.13 2.51 2.99
C ALA A 99 4.23 1.62 2.38
N SER A 100 5.33 1.41 3.10
CA SER A 100 6.46 0.58 2.68
C SER A 100 6.04 -0.88 2.45
N VAL A 101 5.34 -1.47 3.40
CA VAL A 101 4.85 -2.86 3.32
C VAL A 101 3.89 -3.03 2.15
N ARG A 102 2.91 -2.12 1.99
CA ARG A 102 1.96 -2.15 0.86
C ARG A 102 2.66 -2.05 -0.49
N LYS A 103 3.64 -1.14 -0.62
CA LYS A 103 4.43 -0.96 -1.85
C LYS A 103 5.22 -2.22 -2.18
N ARG A 104 5.79 -2.87 -1.17
CA ARG A 104 6.56 -4.10 -1.33
C ARG A 104 5.67 -5.26 -1.73
N ARG A 105 4.51 -5.42 -1.07
CA ARG A 105 3.49 -6.40 -1.45
C ARG A 105 3.01 -6.22 -2.89
N GLN A 106 2.77 -4.97 -3.30
CA GLN A 106 2.41 -4.67 -4.69
C GLN A 106 3.50 -5.12 -5.66
N ARG A 107 4.78 -4.83 -5.38
CA ARG A 107 5.91 -5.27 -6.22
C ARG A 107 6.07 -6.79 -6.31
N PHE A 108 5.69 -7.53 -5.28
CA PHE A 108 5.69 -9.00 -5.31
C PHE A 108 4.51 -9.55 -6.12
N SER A 109 3.39 -8.83 -6.18
CA SER A 109 2.19 -9.24 -6.93
C SER A 109 2.23 -8.86 -8.42
N THR A 110 2.96 -7.82 -8.81
CA THR A 110 3.06 -7.40 -10.21
C THR A 110 4.40 -7.77 -10.81
N GLU A 111 4.38 -8.58 -11.88
CA GLU A 111 5.55 -8.89 -12.69
C GLU A 111 5.99 -7.63 -13.44
N THR A 112 6.77 -6.79 -12.76
CA THR A 112 7.31 -5.54 -13.30
C THR A 112 8.83 -5.62 -13.32
N ARG A 113 9.42 -5.04 -14.37
CA ARG A 113 10.88 -4.94 -14.52
C ARG A 113 11.26 -3.46 -14.60
N SER A 114 12.38 -3.12 -13.95
CA SER A 114 12.98 -1.80 -14.10
C SER A 114 13.84 -1.79 -15.36
N VAL A 115 13.66 -0.79 -16.22
CA VAL A 115 14.45 -0.59 -17.43
C VAL A 115 15.02 0.82 -17.42
N THR A 116 16.28 0.97 -17.83
CA THR A 116 16.91 2.28 -17.98
C THR A 116 16.69 2.76 -19.41
N LEU A 117 16.17 3.98 -19.55
CA LEU A 117 15.95 4.64 -20.84
C LEU A 117 16.77 5.94 -20.88
N SER A 118 17.19 6.35 -22.08
CA SER A 118 17.69 7.72 -22.24
C SER A 118 16.57 8.73 -21.94
N LEU A 119 16.94 9.91 -21.44
CA LEU A 119 15.98 10.96 -21.09
C LEU A 119 15.02 11.26 -22.25
N ARG A 120 15.58 11.43 -23.46
CA ARG A 120 14.82 11.67 -24.68
C ARG A 120 13.85 10.53 -25.01
N ALA A 121 14.27 9.27 -24.86
CA ALA A 121 13.40 8.13 -25.13
C ALA A 121 12.22 8.08 -24.13
N HIS A 122 12.49 8.32 -22.85
CA HIS A 122 11.47 8.40 -21.81
C HIS A 122 10.43 9.49 -22.11
N GLU A 123 10.85 10.69 -22.49
CA GLU A 123 9.95 11.79 -22.84
C GLU A 123 9.06 11.47 -24.04
N LEU A 124 9.63 10.88 -25.10
CA LEU A 124 8.88 10.49 -26.29
C LEU A 124 7.83 9.43 -25.97
N LEU A 125 8.19 8.41 -25.18
CA LEU A 125 7.27 7.37 -24.72
C LEU A 125 6.14 7.95 -23.85
N LYS A 126 6.48 8.82 -22.89
CA LYS A 126 5.52 9.48 -22.01
C LYS A 126 4.50 10.29 -22.81
N ARG A 127 4.96 11.20 -23.68
CA ARG A 127 4.08 12.02 -24.54
C ARG A 127 3.21 11.18 -25.46
N ALA A 128 3.73 10.08 -25.99
CA ALA A 128 2.97 9.18 -26.85
C ALA A 128 1.89 8.40 -26.09
N ALA A 129 2.16 8.02 -24.83
CA ALA A 129 1.22 7.33 -23.96
C ALA A 129 0.09 8.27 -23.51
N GLU A 130 0.45 9.49 -23.09
CA GLU A 130 -0.50 10.55 -22.69
C GLU A 130 -1.46 10.91 -23.82
N ARG A 131 -0.95 11.13 -25.05
CA ARG A 131 -1.80 11.44 -26.23
C ARG A 131 -2.83 10.36 -26.54
N LYS A 132 -2.57 9.11 -26.15
CA LYS A 132 -3.45 7.97 -26.38
C LYS A 132 -4.27 7.57 -25.16
N GLY A 133 -4.08 8.22 -24.01
CA GLY A 133 -4.73 7.86 -22.75
C GLY A 133 -4.39 6.46 -22.26
N VAL A 134 -3.20 5.93 -22.59
CA VAL A 134 -2.75 4.59 -22.18
C VAL A 134 -1.49 4.64 -21.33
N THR A 135 -1.15 3.55 -20.65
CA THR A 135 0.13 3.44 -19.93
C THR A 135 1.30 3.26 -20.90
N MET A 136 2.52 3.62 -20.47
CA MET A 136 3.74 3.39 -21.28
C MET A 136 3.93 1.90 -21.60
N SER A 137 3.67 0.99 -20.65
CA SER A 137 3.72 -0.46 -20.90
C SER A 137 2.71 -0.88 -21.97
N ARG A 138 1.46 -0.41 -21.88
CA ARG A 138 0.43 -0.72 -22.88
C ARG A 138 0.79 -0.18 -24.26
N LEU A 139 1.41 1.00 -24.33
CA LEU A 139 1.90 1.55 -25.58
C LEU A 139 3.01 0.68 -26.20
N ILE A 140 3.94 0.19 -25.37
CA ILE A 140 5.02 -0.72 -25.82
C ILE A 140 4.41 -2.02 -26.35
N GLU A 141 3.49 -2.65 -25.62
CA GLU A 141 2.78 -3.85 -26.06
C GLU A 141 2.05 -3.64 -27.39
N GLN A 142 1.34 -2.53 -27.56
CA GLN A 142 0.64 -2.23 -28.83
C GLN A 142 1.59 -2.06 -30.01
N ARG A 143 2.82 -1.58 -29.77
CA ARG A 143 3.82 -1.31 -30.81
C ARG A 143 4.68 -2.52 -31.14
N LEU A 144 5.06 -3.31 -30.13
CA LEU A 144 6.02 -4.41 -30.23
C LEU A 144 5.38 -5.79 -30.07
N GLY A 145 4.15 -5.86 -29.54
CA GLY A 145 3.42 -7.10 -29.29
C GLY A 145 2.67 -7.65 -30.50
N ARG A 146 2.93 -7.12 -31.71
CA ARG A 146 2.52 -7.79 -32.95
C ARG A 146 3.44 -9.00 -33.16
N ARG A 147 3.00 -10.16 -32.66
CA ARG A 147 3.39 -11.47 -33.17
C ARG A 147 2.19 -12.06 -33.88
#